data_AF-A0A1Q2CMN1-F1
#
_entry.id   AF-A0A1Q2CMN1-F1
#
_cell.length_a   1.000
_cell.length_b   1.000
_cell.length_c   1.000
_cell.angle_alpha   90.00
_cell.angle_beta   90.00
_cell.angle_gamma   90.00
#
_symmetry.space_group_name_H-M   'P 1'
#
loop_
_entity.id
_entity.type
_entity.pdbx_description
1 polymer ?
#
loop_
_entity_poly.entity_id
_entity_poly.type
_entity_poly.pdbx_seq_one_letter_code
_entity_poly.pdbx_strand_id
1 'polypeptide(L)'
;MSTPLIIAAHGTRDAAGEAVCRRLGERVARMLPDARVAVGFVELSLPTIPDALREVVADEPAGRAVVVPLMLGTGGHVRNDIPAFIEEALESVPEARIDYAGHLGADPRLTDAVRQRLDAALGDWEPGEATLVFVGRGALVAEANADHVRLARMHYEQGGWGAVEPCFIQVTDPRLPDGLDRAYAGGARRIVVMGHWLFPGRLRQWTFEQAEAWAAAHPDAEVRLAEVIGDCDELAEVVIDRYRETLPDATPSGSPAYLTGLLLQGRSVVVVGAGRVSSRRVQRLLDSGADVTLIAPEATPGLVRLAEAGRLRWQRRGYRDGDLSGAWYALAATDDPRVNAAVAAEAEREHAFCVRADHAPGGSAWTAASQSAGGVTIAVVGNREPQRSRAVRDAIFAAPSVRQAIFTALVGQEER
;
A
#
# COMPACT_ATOMS: atom_id res chain seq x y z
N MET A 1 -10.63 18.23 17.75
CA MET A 1 -9.96 16.93 17.95
C MET A 1 -10.29 16.09 16.73
N SER A 2 -9.28 15.43 16.15
CA SER A 2 -9.49 14.49 15.05
C SER A 2 -10.09 13.18 15.56
N THR A 3 -10.67 12.39 14.67
CA THR A 3 -11.29 11.10 15.03
C THR A 3 -10.34 10.24 15.87
N PRO A 4 -10.75 9.74 17.05
CA PRO A 4 -9.91 8.87 17.86
C PRO A 4 -9.40 7.62 17.15
N LEU A 5 -8.27 7.11 17.62
CA LEU A 5 -7.61 5.88 17.20
C LEU A 5 -7.66 4.83 18.32
N ILE A 6 -8.17 3.64 17.99
CA ILE A 6 -8.00 2.43 18.78
C ILE A 6 -6.97 1.54 18.10
N ILE A 7 -5.87 1.25 18.81
CA ILE A 7 -4.91 0.23 18.40
C ILE A 7 -5.41 -1.10 18.94
N ALA A 8 -5.86 -1.98 18.03
CA ALA A 8 -6.32 -3.32 18.37
C ALA A 8 -5.13 -4.29 18.46
N ALA A 9 -4.65 -4.53 19.68
CA ALA A 9 -3.55 -5.43 19.98
C ALA A 9 -4.05 -6.83 20.32
N HIS A 10 -3.19 -7.84 20.16
CA HIS A 10 -3.57 -9.23 20.50
C HIS A 10 -3.76 -9.42 22.01
N GLY A 11 -2.82 -8.90 22.80
CA GLY A 11 -2.75 -9.08 24.26
C GLY A 11 -1.85 -10.24 24.67
N THR A 12 -1.44 -10.26 25.94
CA THR A 12 -0.50 -11.25 26.46
C THR A 12 -0.62 -11.39 27.98
N ARG A 13 -0.33 -12.58 28.50
CA ARG A 13 -0.21 -12.80 29.95
C ARG A 13 1.13 -12.32 30.52
N ASP A 14 2.08 -11.99 29.65
CA ASP A 14 3.39 -11.47 30.06
C ASP A 14 3.32 -9.96 30.30
N ALA A 15 3.44 -9.54 31.56
CA ALA A 15 3.40 -8.14 31.96
C ALA A 15 4.44 -7.27 31.25
N ALA A 16 5.63 -7.82 30.95
CA ALA A 16 6.67 -7.09 30.23
C ALA A 16 6.25 -6.83 28.76
N GLY A 17 5.66 -7.84 28.12
CA GLY A 17 5.10 -7.74 26.78
C GLY A 17 3.97 -6.72 26.68
N GLU A 18 3.03 -6.76 27.63
CA GLU A 18 1.93 -5.79 27.70
C GLU A 18 2.47 -4.37 27.89
N ALA A 19 3.43 -4.17 28.79
CA ALA A 19 4.05 -2.87 29.02
C ALA A 19 4.72 -2.30 27.76
N VAL A 20 5.36 -3.14 26.93
CA VAL A 20 5.96 -2.70 25.65
C VAL A 20 4.87 -2.27 24.66
N CYS A 21 3.77 -3.02 24.56
CA CYS A 21 2.64 -2.66 23.71
C CYS A 21 2.00 -1.33 24.14
N ARG A 22 1.88 -1.07 25.44
CA ARG A 22 1.36 0.21 25.96
C ARG A 22 2.29 1.37 25.66
N ARG A 23 3.61 1.19 25.78
CA ARG A 23 4.59 2.22 25.38
C ARG A 23 4.49 2.57 23.90
N LEU A 24 4.22 1.59 23.03
CA LEU A 24 3.92 1.89 21.63
C LEU A 24 2.67 2.75 21.49
N GLY A 25 1.60 2.45 22.22
CA GLY A 25 0.39 3.29 22.24
C GLY A 25 0.68 4.73 22.67
N GLU A 26 1.47 4.92 23.74
CA GLU A 26 1.93 6.23 24.20
C GLU A 26 2.82 6.95 23.17
N ARG A 27 3.67 6.21 22.45
CA ARG A 27 4.48 6.76 21.35
C ARG A 27 3.59 7.24 20.21
N VAL A 28 2.64 6.43 19.77
CA VAL A 28 1.67 6.81 18.73
C VAL A 28 0.88 8.05 19.17
N ALA A 29 0.44 8.12 20.42
CA ALA A 29 -0.23 9.30 20.98
C ALA A 29 0.64 10.57 20.90
N ARG A 30 1.94 10.48 21.22
CA ARG A 30 2.87 11.61 21.08
C ARG A 30 3.07 12.06 19.64
N MET A 31 3.00 11.13 18.69
CA MET A 31 3.16 11.39 17.25
C MET A 31 1.85 11.84 16.56
N LEU A 32 0.71 11.64 17.22
CA LEU A 32 -0.64 12.07 16.78
C LEU A 32 -1.30 12.98 17.84
N PRO A 33 -0.76 14.18 18.09
CA PRO A 33 -1.25 15.05 19.18
C PRO A 33 -2.71 15.51 19.00
N ASP A 34 -3.23 15.47 17.77
CA ASP A 34 -4.58 15.92 17.44
C ASP A 34 -5.67 14.86 17.67
N ALA A 35 -5.27 13.59 17.87
CA ALA A 35 -6.16 12.44 18.04
C ALA A 35 -6.00 11.80 19.43
N ARG A 36 -7.12 11.44 20.07
CA ARG A 36 -7.09 10.54 21.22
C ARG A 36 -6.66 9.14 20.74
N VAL A 37 -5.66 8.56 21.40
CA VAL A 37 -5.16 7.20 21.09
C VAL A 37 -5.41 6.30 22.30
N ALA A 38 -6.00 5.13 22.08
CA ALA A 38 -6.18 4.10 23.08
C ALA A 38 -5.73 2.73 22.56
N VAL A 39 -5.36 1.83 23.47
CA VAL A 39 -5.01 0.44 23.15
C VAL A 39 -6.10 -0.47 23.69
N GLY A 40 -6.70 -1.28 22.82
CA GLY A 40 -7.66 -2.32 23.18
C GLY A 40 -7.10 -3.69 22.80
N PHE A 41 -7.46 -4.71 23.58
CA PHE A 41 -6.93 -6.06 23.39
C PHE A 41 -8.00 -7.05 22.92
N VAL A 42 -7.62 -7.94 22.01
CA VAL A 42 -8.43 -9.07 21.54
C VAL A 42 -8.65 -10.06 22.68
N GLU A 43 -7.60 -10.37 23.44
CA GLU A 43 -7.67 -11.32 24.56
C GLU A 43 -6.57 -11.05 25.60
N LEU A 44 -6.64 -11.73 26.74
CA LEU A 44 -5.60 -11.83 27.80
C LEU A 44 -5.25 -10.55 28.57
N SER A 45 -5.42 -9.38 27.98
CA SER A 45 -5.13 -8.07 28.55
C SER A 45 -6.40 -7.20 28.53
N LEU A 46 -6.43 -6.16 29.37
CA LEU A 46 -7.53 -5.20 29.44
C LEU A 46 -7.04 -3.78 29.11
N PRO A 47 -7.88 -2.84 28.66
CA PRO A 47 -9.28 -3.02 28.30
C PRO A 47 -9.44 -3.89 27.05
N THR A 48 -10.60 -4.54 26.93
CA THR A 48 -10.96 -5.22 25.68
C THR A 48 -11.18 -4.19 24.57
N ILE A 49 -11.15 -4.61 23.29
CA ILE A 49 -11.49 -3.72 22.18
C ILE A 49 -12.88 -3.08 22.35
N PRO A 50 -13.95 -3.82 22.72
CA PRO A 50 -15.25 -3.21 22.98
C PRO A 50 -15.24 -2.20 24.12
N ASP A 51 -14.54 -2.48 25.22
CA ASP A 51 -14.41 -1.55 26.36
C ASP A 51 -13.72 -0.25 25.95
N ALA A 52 -12.58 -0.35 25.25
CA ALA A 52 -11.82 0.80 24.79
C ALA A 52 -12.63 1.66 23.80
N LEU A 53 -13.38 1.03 22.90
CA LEU A 53 -14.27 1.72 21.98
C LEU A 53 -15.39 2.46 22.71
N ARG A 54 -16.07 1.80 23.65
CA ARG A 54 -17.13 2.43 24.45
C ARG A 54 -16.64 3.65 25.20
N GLU A 55 -15.48 3.55 25.85
CA GLU A 55 -14.87 4.65 26.58
C GLU A 55 -14.51 5.82 25.65
N VAL A 56 -13.87 5.54 24.52
CA VAL A 56 -13.42 6.57 23.59
C VAL A 56 -14.58 7.29 22.90
N VAL A 57 -15.63 6.55 22.52
CA VAL A 57 -16.80 7.11 21.83
C VAL A 57 -17.69 7.92 22.78
N ALA A 58 -17.81 7.52 24.06
CA ALA A 58 -18.65 8.22 25.03
C ALA A 58 -18.25 9.70 25.21
N ASP A 59 -16.97 10.01 25.02
CA ASP A 59 -16.43 11.36 25.17
C ASP A 59 -16.39 12.15 23.85
N GLU A 60 -16.83 11.58 22.73
CA GLU A 60 -16.65 12.13 21.38
C GLU A 60 -17.95 12.62 20.75
N PRO A 61 -18.14 13.94 20.56
CA PRO A 61 -19.40 14.52 20.05
C PRO A 61 -19.82 14.02 18.66
N ALA A 62 -18.86 13.58 17.85
CA ALA A 62 -19.11 13.06 16.50
C ALA A 62 -19.38 11.54 16.48
N GLY A 63 -19.24 10.86 17.63
CA GLY A 63 -19.44 9.42 17.76
C GLY A 63 -18.53 8.57 16.85
N ARG A 64 -17.39 9.08 16.40
CA ARG A 64 -16.54 8.38 15.40
C ARG A 64 -15.26 7.85 16.02
N ALA A 65 -14.80 6.67 15.61
CA ALA A 65 -13.45 6.17 15.91
C ALA A 65 -12.88 5.34 14.76
N VAL A 66 -11.55 5.22 14.69
CA VAL A 66 -10.84 4.34 13.76
C VAL A 66 -10.16 3.21 14.55
N VAL A 67 -10.33 1.97 14.11
CA VAL A 67 -9.66 0.80 14.70
C VAL A 67 -8.55 0.33 13.76
N VAL A 68 -7.30 0.28 14.24
CA VAL A 68 -6.14 -0.24 13.50
C VAL A 68 -5.67 -1.57 14.09
N PRO A 69 -5.70 -2.68 13.33
CA PRO A 69 -5.13 -3.96 13.76
C PRO A 69 -3.62 -3.91 13.89
N LEU A 70 -3.11 -4.17 15.09
CA LEU A 70 -1.69 -4.34 15.37
C LEU A 70 -1.24 -5.78 15.08
N MET A 71 -1.38 -6.18 13.81
CA MET A 71 -1.10 -7.54 13.32
C MET A 71 -0.30 -7.51 12.02
N LEU A 72 0.70 -8.40 11.90
CA LEU A 72 1.55 -8.51 10.72
C LEU A 72 0.86 -9.21 9.53
N GLY A 73 -0.12 -10.09 9.80
CA GLY A 73 -0.81 -10.87 8.77
C GLY A 73 -2.31 -10.99 8.98
N THR A 74 -3.00 -11.45 7.94
CA THR A 74 -4.47 -11.58 7.84
C THR A 74 -5.04 -12.82 8.58
N GLY A 75 -4.64 -13.06 9.83
CA GLY A 75 -5.16 -14.17 10.64
C GLY A 75 -6.64 -14.02 11.04
N GLY A 76 -7.18 -15.01 11.77
CA GLY A 76 -8.57 -15.01 12.27
C GLY A 76 -8.95 -13.74 13.04
N HIS A 77 -8.02 -13.18 13.82
CA HIS A 77 -8.24 -11.92 14.53
C HIS A 77 -8.60 -10.75 13.60
N VAL A 78 -7.88 -10.60 12.49
CA VAL A 78 -8.09 -9.50 11.54
C VAL A 78 -9.37 -9.70 10.74
N ARG A 79 -9.70 -10.96 10.39
CA ARG A 79 -10.84 -11.29 9.51
C ARG A 79 -12.17 -11.41 10.26
N ASN A 80 -12.14 -11.87 11.52
CA ASN A 80 -13.33 -12.29 12.24
C ASN A 80 -13.46 -11.60 13.60
N ASP A 81 -12.44 -11.73 14.46
CA ASP A 81 -12.60 -11.38 15.88
C ASP A 81 -12.69 -9.86 16.11
N ILE A 82 -11.80 -9.06 15.50
CA ILE A 82 -11.85 -7.60 15.63
C ILE A 82 -13.15 -7.02 15.04
N PRO A 83 -13.60 -7.42 13.83
CA PRO A 83 -14.92 -7.04 13.33
C PRO A 83 -16.06 -7.39 14.30
N ALA A 84 -16.08 -8.60 14.86
CA ALA A 84 -17.10 -8.99 15.84
C ALA A 84 -17.06 -8.13 17.12
N PHE A 85 -15.86 -7.76 17.60
CA PHE A 85 -15.73 -6.84 18.73
C PHE A 85 -16.20 -5.42 18.42
N ILE A 86 -16.05 -4.96 17.17
CA ILE A 86 -16.61 -3.69 16.74
C ILE A 86 -18.15 -3.75 16.74
N GLU A 87 -18.73 -4.84 16.23
CA GLU A 87 -20.18 -5.08 16.26
C GLU A 87 -20.71 -5.12 17.70
N GLU A 88 -20.03 -5.83 18.61
CA GLU A 88 -20.37 -5.88 20.04
C GLU A 88 -20.36 -4.48 20.68
N ALA A 89 -19.36 -3.66 20.37
CA ALA A 89 -19.30 -2.29 20.88
C ALA A 89 -20.50 -1.45 20.41
N LEU A 90 -20.90 -1.61 19.14
CA LEU A 90 -22.01 -0.88 18.52
C LEU A 90 -23.38 -1.22 19.13
N GLU A 91 -23.55 -2.38 19.79
CA GLU A 91 -24.78 -2.68 20.54
C GLU A 91 -25.04 -1.67 21.66
N SER A 92 -23.98 -1.14 22.28
CA SER A 92 -24.07 -0.16 23.38
C SER A 92 -24.00 1.29 22.90
N VAL A 93 -23.42 1.54 21.73
CA VAL A 93 -23.28 2.89 21.12
C VAL A 93 -23.77 2.89 19.65
N PRO A 94 -25.07 2.65 19.40
CA PRO A 94 -25.59 2.38 18.05
C PRO A 94 -25.50 3.56 17.07
N GLU A 95 -25.36 4.79 17.58
CA GLU A 95 -25.17 5.97 16.74
C GLU A 95 -23.71 6.22 16.35
N ALA A 96 -22.78 5.43 16.91
CA ALA A 96 -21.37 5.58 16.64
C ALA A 96 -20.99 5.07 15.24
N ARG A 97 -19.99 5.72 14.63
CA ARG A 97 -19.37 5.29 13.38
C ARG A 97 -17.96 4.79 13.64
N ILE A 98 -17.75 3.49 13.48
CA ILE A 98 -16.43 2.88 13.62
C ILE A 98 -15.90 2.50 12.24
N ASP A 99 -14.76 3.08 11.84
CA ASP A 99 -14.08 2.71 10.60
C ASP A 99 -12.91 1.75 10.91
N TYR A 100 -12.83 0.64 10.18
CA TYR A 100 -11.83 -0.41 10.38
C TYR A 100 -10.70 -0.30 9.35
N ALA A 101 -9.48 -0.07 9.81
CA ALA A 101 -8.31 0.15 8.97
C ALA A 101 -7.66 -1.17 8.50
N GLY A 102 -6.80 -1.07 7.50
CA GLY A 102 -5.92 -2.19 7.12
C GLY A 102 -4.94 -2.56 8.25
N HIS A 103 -4.58 -3.84 8.34
CA HIS A 103 -3.52 -4.30 9.25
C HIS A 103 -2.14 -3.77 8.82
N LEU A 104 -1.09 -4.02 9.62
CA LEU A 104 0.27 -3.56 9.33
C LEU A 104 0.83 -4.09 7.99
N GLY A 105 0.74 -5.41 7.78
CA GLY A 105 1.26 -6.09 6.59
C GLY A 105 2.79 -6.09 6.50
N ALA A 106 3.32 -6.38 5.31
CA ALA A 106 4.76 -6.38 5.03
C ALA A 106 5.26 -4.97 4.64
N ASP A 107 5.08 -3.99 5.53
CA ASP A 107 5.58 -2.63 5.31
C ASP A 107 7.13 -2.61 5.37
N PRO A 108 7.83 -1.96 4.42
CA PRO A 108 9.29 -1.91 4.40
C PRO A 108 9.92 -1.40 5.69
N ARG A 109 9.27 -0.46 6.40
CA ARG A 109 9.78 0.06 7.67
C ARG A 109 9.81 -1.01 8.77
N LEU A 110 8.87 -1.96 8.74
CA LEU A 110 8.91 -3.11 9.66
C LEU A 110 10.03 -4.07 9.30
N THR A 111 10.34 -4.25 8.01
CA THR A 111 11.52 -4.99 7.56
C THR A 111 12.81 -4.32 8.03
N ASP A 112 12.88 -2.99 7.99
CA ASP A 112 14.00 -2.22 8.52
C ASP A 112 14.13 -2.36 10.05
N ALA A 113 13.02 -2.30 10.79
CA ALA A 113 13.03 -2.53 12.23
C ALA A 113 13.53 -3.95 12.58
N VAL A 114 13.09 -4.96 11.82
CA VAL A 114 13.61 -6.34 11.95
C VAL A 114 15.12 -6.38 11.69
N ARG A 115 15.59 -5.73 10.62
CA ARG A 115 17.03 -5.66 10.29
C ARG A 115 17.83 -5.01 11.41
N GLN A 116 17.35 -3.92 12.02
CA GLN A 116 18.02 -3.30 13.16
C GLN A 116 18.17 -4.27 14.35
N ARG A 117 17.18 -5.13 14.62
CA ARG A 117 17.27 -6.14 15.68
C ARG A 117 18.26 -7.25 15.33
N LEU A 118 18.31 -7.63 14.07
CA LEU A 118 19.26 -8.60 13.55
C LEU A 118 20.70 -8.06 13.63
N ASP A 119 20.93 -6.82 13.20
CA ASP A 119 22.25 -6.16 13.25
C ASP A 119 22.74 -6.02 14.71
N ALA A 120 21.84 -5.66 15.63
CA ALA A 120 22.15 -5.61 17.05
C ALA A 120 22.54 -6.99 17.62
N ALA A 121 21.87 -8.07 17.17
CA ALA A 121 22.17 -9.43 17.58
C ALA A 121 23.45 -9.99 16.94
N LEU A 122 23.74 -9.57 15.70
CA LEU A 122 24.99 -9.89 15.01
C LEU A 122 26.20 -9.31 15.73
N GLY A 123 26.10 -8.09 16.27
CA GLY A 123 27.18 -7.46 17.03
C GLY A 123 28.44 -7.28 16.17
N ASP A 124 29.50 -8.01 16.50
CA ASP A 124 30.79 -8.00 15.80
C ASP A 124 30.89 -8.99 14.63
N TRP A 125 29.84 -9.77 14.34
CA TRP A 125 29.84 -10.71 13.23
C TRP A 125 29.47 -10.06 11.91
N GLU A 126 30.18 -10.43 10.86
CA GLU A 126 29.73 -10.16 9.49
C GLU A 126 28.56 -11.09 9.12
N PRO A 127 27.46 -10.59 8.52
CA PRO A 127 26.31 -11.41 8.17
C PRO A 127 26.66 -12.66 7.35
N GLY A 128 27.63 -12.56 6.44
CA GLY A 128 28.08 -13.66 5.58
C GLY A 128 28.73 -14.83 6.33
N GLU A 129 29.14 -14.62 7.58
CA GLU A 129 29.75 -15.63 8.45
C GLU A 129 28.72 -16.30 9.38
N ALA A 130 27.47 -15.83 9.36
CA ALA A 130 26.39 -16.29 10.24
C ALA A 130 25.20 -16.88 9.45
N THR A 131 24.50 -17.79 10.10
CA THR A 131 23.20 -18.29 9.63
C THR A 131 22.09 -17.69 10.47
N LEU A 132 21.09 -17.10 9.81
CA LEU A 132 19.86 -16.64 10.47
C LEU A 132 18.85 -17.77 10.55
N VAL A 133 18.46 -18.19 11.75
CA VAL A 133 17.30 -19.06 11.97
C VAL A 133 16.09 -18.17 12.27
N PHE A 134 15.18 -18.09 11.29
CA PHE A 134 14.05 -17.16 11.30
C PHE A 134 12.75 -17.86 11.70
N VAL A 135 12.26 -17.54 12.91
CA VAL A 135 11.23 -18.31 13.60
C VAL A 135 9.86 -17.65 13.47
N GLY A 136 8.92 -18.35 12.86
CA GLY A 136 7.51 -17.98 12.81
C GLY A 136 6.69 -18.68 13.89
N ARG A 137 5.47 -18.23 14.15
CA ARG A 137 4.53 -18.97 15.02
C ARG A 137 4.09 -20.30 14.38
N GLY A 138 3.89 -20.25 13.06
CA GLY A 138 3.17 -21.26 12.29
C GLY A 138 1.65 -21.04 12.35
N ALA A 139 0.96 -21.50 11.33
CA ALA A 139 -0.49 -21.43 11.19
C ALA A 139 -1.05 -22.73 10.57
N LEU A 140 -2.35 -22.96 10.76
CA LEU A 140 -3.07 -24.04 10.06
C LEU A 140 -3.38 -23.70 8.59
N VAL A 141 -3.13 -22.44 8.19
CA VAL A 141 -3.36 -21.93 6.84
C VAL A 141 -2.03 -21.92 6.09
N ALA A 142 -1.97 -22.64 4.96
CA ALA A 142 -0.73 -22.85 4.22
C ALA A 142 -0.12 -21.54 3.69
N GLU A 143 -0.96 -20.62 3.23
CA GLU A 143 -0.54 -19.32 2.69
C GLU A 143 0.19 -18.47 3.74
N ALA A 144 -0.28 -18.49 5.00
CA ALA A 144 0.37 -17.77 6.08
C ALA A 144 1.77 -18.34 6.41
N ASN A 145 1.95 -19.65 6.28
CA ASN A 145 3.27 -20.28 6.43
C ASN A 145 4.18 -19.98 5.24
N ALA A 146 3.63 -19.97 4.01
CA ALA A 146 4.36 -19.60 2.81
C ALA A 146 4.86 -18.15 2.86
N ASP A 147 4.06 -17.24 3.41
CA ASP A 147 4.47 -15.85 3.63
C ASP A 147 5.64 -15.71 4.59
N HIS A 148 5.67 -16.50 5.67
CA HIS A 148 6.81 -16.55 6.58
C HIS A 148 8.10 -17.01 5.87
N VAL A 149 8.00 -18.08 5.08
CA VAL A 149 9.13 -18.61 4.29
C VAL A 149 9.58 -17.59 3.23
N ARG A 150 8.63 -16.88 2.59
CA ARG A 150 8.94 -15.81 1.65
C ARG A 150 9.70 -14.66 2.32
N LEU A 151 9.31 -14.27 3.53
CA LEU A 151 10.03 -13.24 4.31
C LEU A 151 11.44 -13.69 4.67
N ALA A 152 11.62 -14.94 5.10
CA ALA A 152 12.96 -15.50 5.32
C ALA A 152 13.81 -15.44 4.04
N ARG A 153 13.23 -15.75 2.88
CA ARG A 153 13.94 -15.62 1.59
C ARG A 153 14.33 -14.17 1.29
N MET A 154 13.49 -13.19 1.62
CA MET A 154 13.85 -11.78 1.45
C MET A 154 15.05 -11.39 2.33
N HIS A 155 15.11 -11.87 3.57
CA HIS A 155 16.29 -11.66 4.43
C HIS A 155 17.56 -12.27 3.84
N TYR A 156 17.47 -13.42 3.18
CA TYR A 156 18.63 -14.01 2.49
C TYR A 156 19.13 -13.11 1.34
N GLU A 157 18.23 -12.70 0.45
CA GLU A 157 18.59 -11.91 -0.74
C GLU A 157 19.09 -10.50 -0.40
N GLN A 158 18.65 -9.94 0.73
CA GLN A 158 18.89 -8.52 1.08
C GLN A 158 19.85 -8.33 2.25
N GLY A 159 20.02 -9.34 3.11
CA GLY A 159 20.75 -9.22 4.38
C GLY A 159 22.20 -9.68 4.33
N GLY A 160 22.67 -10.28 3.24
CA GLY A 160 24.06 -10.73 3.10
C GLY A 160 24.42 -11.94 3.97
N TRP A 161 23.43 -12.64 4.51
CA TRP A 161 23.60 -13.82 5.37
C TRP A 161 24.29 -14.96 4.63
N GLY A 162 25.12 -15.75 5.34
CA GLY A 162 25.67 -17.00 4.80
C GLY A 162 24.56 -17.99 4.43
N ALA A 163 23.53 -18.07 5.28
CA ALA A 163 22.29 -18.79 5.03
C ALA A 163 21.13 -18.20 5.86
N VAL A 164 19.89 -18.46 5.45
CA VAL A 164 18.68 -18.15 6.24
C VAL A 164 17.77 -19.36 6.27
N GLU A 165 17.45 -19.82 7.46
CA GLU A 165 16.71 -21.06 7.70
C GLU A 165 15.36 -20.78 8.38
N PRO A 166 14.23 -20.87 7.64
CA PRO A 166 12.92 -20.66 8.21
C PRO A 166 12.44 -21.87 9.02
N CYS A 167 11.92 -21.60 10.20
CA CYS A 167 11.29 -22.62 11.05
C CYS A 167 10.13 -22.03 11.86
N PHE A 168 9.49 -22.86 12.68
CA PHE A 168 8.32 -22.48 13.46
C PHE A 168 8.44 -22.89 14.93
N ILE A 169 7.71 -22.20 15.81
CA ILE A 169 7.78 -22.47 17.25
C ILE A 169 6.68 -23.40 17.77
N GLN A 170 5.54 -23.53 17.07
CA GLN A 170 4.37 -24.19 17.66
C GLN A 170 3.49 -25.01 16.69
N VAL A 171 2.96 -24.39 15.63
CA VAL A 171 1.79 -24.95 14.93
C VAL A 171 2.16 -25.95 13.83
N THR A 172 3.31 -25.77 13.20
CA THR A 172 3.74 -26.56 12.05
C THR A 172 5.26 -26.79 12.10
N ASP A 173 5.76 -27.62 11.19
CA ASP A 173 7.16 -28.02 11.08
C ASP A 173 7.82 -27.34 9.86
N PRO A 174 9.16 -27.23 9.80
CA PRO A 174 10.15 -27.65 10.80
C PRO A 174 10.11 -26.80 12.07
N ARG A 175 10.32 -27.40 13.24
CA ARG A 175 10.37 -26.67 14.52
C ARG A 175 11.72 -25.98 14.71
N LEU A 176 11.81 -25.08 15.68
CA LEU A 176 13.06 -24.38 16.01
C LEU A 176 14.26 -25.32 16.22
N PRO A 177 14.17 -26.42 17.02
CA PRO A 177 15.27 -27.38 17.11
C PRO A 177 15.67 -27.98 15.76
N ASP A 178 14.70 -28.32 14.90
CA ASP A 178 14.99 -28.85 13.56
C ASP A 178 15.68 -27.80 12.66
N GLY A 179 15.30 -26.53 12.78
CA GLY A 179 15.93 -25.42 12.07
C GLY A 179 17.39 -25.20 12.51
N LEU A 180 17.63 -25.29 13.82
CA LEU A 180 18.98 -25.21 14.40
C LEU A 180 19.84 -26.41 13.97
N ASP A 181 19.29 -27.63 14.02
CA ASP A 181 19.96 -28.85 13.56
C ASP A 181 20.34 -28.77 12.08
N ARG A 182 19.45 -28.25 11.23
CA ARG A 182 19.73 -28.03 9.80
C ARG A 182 20.82 -27.00 9.58
N ALA A 183 20.77 -25.86 10.28
CA ALA A 183 21.82 -24.85 10.21
C ALA A 183 23.18 -25.43 10.62
N TYR A 184 23.22 -26.15 11.74
CA TYR A 184 24.43 -26.76 12.28
C TYR A 184 25.00 -27.87 11.38
N ALA A 185 24.14 -28.75 10.86
CA ALA A 185 24.51 -29.79 9.90
C ALA A 185 25.00 -29.19 8.56
N GLY A 186 24.49 -28.01 8.19
CA GLY A 186 24.98 -27.20 7.08
C GLY A 186 26.35 -26.54 7.33
N GLY A 187 26.95 -26.74 8.50
CA GLY A 187 28.27 -26.22 8.88
C GLY A 187 28.22 -24.89 9.65
N ALA A 188 27.03 -24.36 9.97
CA ALA A 188 26.94 -23.13 10.75
C ALA A 188 27.53 -23.35 12.16
N ARG A 189 28.37 -22.40 12.58
CA ARG A 189 28.88 -22.29 13.96
C ARG A 189 28.57 -20.95 14.60
N ARG A 190 28.10 -19.99 13.81
CA ARG A 190 27.58 -18.69 14.24
C ARG A 190 26.14 -18.61 13.80
N ILE A 191 25.23 -18.65 14.76
CA ILE A 191 23.79 -18.71 14.48
C ILE A 191 23.11 -17.54 15.17
N VAL A 192 22.34 -16.77 14.41
CA VAL A 192 21.42 -15.76 14.97
C VAL A 192 20.01 -16.33 14.92
N VAL A 193 19.31 -16.39 16.04
CA VAL A 193 17.92 -16.84 16.11
C VAL A 193 17.04 -15.61 16.31
N MET A 194 16.09 -15.39 15.40
CA MET A 194 15.12 -14.32 15.52
C MET A 194 13.69 -14.82 15.43
N GLY A 195 12.90 -14.40 16.41
CA GLY A 195 11.46 -14.51 16.38
C GLY A 195 10.75 -13.40 15.62
N HIS A 196 9.88 -13.75 14.68
CA HIS A 196 9.09 -12.78 13.93
C HIS A 196 7.75 -12.45 14.62
N TRP A 197 7.82 -11.60 15.65
CA TRP A 197 6.65 -11.05 16.36
C TRP A 197 6.89 -9.63 16.86
N LEU A 198 5.80 -8.92 17.18
CA LEU A 198 5.85 -7.51 17.54
C LEU A 198 6.38 -7.26 18.96
N PHE A 199 5.96 -8.05 19.96
CA PHE A 199 6.24 -7.76 21.37
C PHE A 199 6.81 -8.96 22.13
N PRO A 200 7.49 -8.73 23.25
CA PRO A 200 7.86 -9.82 24.16
C PRO A 200 6.61 -10.57 24.63
N GLY A 201 6.79 -11.83 24.99
CA GLY A 201 5.72 -12.68 25.46
C GLY A 201 6.13 -14.14 25.42
N ARG A 202 5.15 -15.03 25.55
CA ARG A 202 5.41 -16.47 25.66
C ARG A 202 6.15 -17.05 24.46
N LEU A 203 5.88 -16.57 23.24
CA LEU A 203 6.59 -17.01 22.03
C LEU A 203 8.08 -16.61 22.06
N ARG A 204 8.38 -15.40 22.56
CA ARG A 204 9.76 -14.95 22.80
C ARG A 204 10.44 -15.84 23.82
N GLN A 205 9.80 -16.06 24.98
CA GLN A 205 10.36 -16.89 26.06
C GLN A 205 10.70 -18.30 25.57
N TRP A 206 9.75 -18.97 24.91
CA TRP A 206 9.96 -20.31 24.37
C TRP A 206 11.06 -20.40 23.32
N THR A 207 11.19 -19.37 22.49
CA THR A 207 12.26 -19.32 21.47
C THR A 207 13.63 -19.23 22.13
N PHE A 208 13.75 -18.41 23.16
CA PHE A 208 15.00 -18.25 23.90
C PHE A 208 15.34 -19.53 24.66
N GLU A 209 14.38 -20.07 25.41
CA GLU A 209 14.55 -21.33 26.16
C GLU A 209 14.96 -22.49 25.25
N GLN A 210 14.32 -22.66 24.10
CA GLN A 210 14.64 -23.74 23.16
C GLN A 210 16.01 -23.54 22.49
N ALA A 211 16.35 -22.31 22.10
CA ALA A 211 17.64 -22.01 21.49
C ALA A 211 18.80 -22.15 22.48
N GLU A 212 18.63 -21.70 23.72
CA GLU A 212 19.62 -21.84 24.81
C GLU A 212 19.81 -23.31 25.19
N ALA A 213 18.72 -24.07 25.31
CA ALA A 213 18.80 -25.51 25.58
C ALA A 213 19.53 -26.26 24.45
N TRP A 214 19.27 -25.88 23.19
CA TRP A 214 19.97 -26.44 22.04
C TRP A 214 21.46 -26.05 22.05
N ALA A 215 21.78 -24.79 22.32
CA ALA A 215 23.16 -24.30 22.38
C ALA A 215 23.98 -24.98 23.48
N ALA A 216 23.37 -25.26 24.64
CA ALA A 216 24.02 -25.99 25.72
C ALA A 216 24.46 -27.41 25.32
N ALA A 217 23.78 -28.02 24.34
CA ALA A 217 24.14 -29.32 23.77
C ALA A 217 25.18 -29.24 22.63
N HIS A 218 25.48 -28.03 22.12
CA HIS A 218 26.35 -27.78 20.96
C HIS A 218 27.41 -26.71 21.29
N PRO A 219 28.39 -27.03 22.16
CA PRO A 219 29.33 -26.03 22.70
C PRO A 219 30.29 -25.44 21.66
N ASP A 220 30.40 -26.03 20.46
CA ASP A 220 31.18 -25.50 19.34
C ASP A 220 30.38 -24.50 18.47
N ALA A 221 29.07 -24.34 18.71
CA ALA A 221 28.23 -23.34 18.06
C ALA A 221 27.93 -22.17 19.01
N GLU A 222 28.19 -20.95 18.57
CA GLU A 222 27.75 -19.72 19.25
C GLU A 222 26.38 -19.31 18.72
N VAL A 223 25.41 -19.16 19.62
CA VAL A 223 24.03 -18.77 19.30
C VAL A 223 23.74 -17.40 19.90
N ARG A 224 23.33 -16.44 19.07
CA ARG A 224 22.90 -15.09 19.47
C ARG A 224 21.41 -14.92 19.22
N LEU A 225 20.70 -14.35 20.20
CA LEU A 225 19.25 -14.23 20.18
C LEU A 225 18.86 -12.79 19.86
N ALA A 226 18.17 -12.60 18.74
CA ALA A 226 17.65 -11.29 18.36
C ALA A 226 16.36 -10.97 19.10
N GLU A 227 16.23 -9.71 19.50
CA GLU A 227 15.03 -9.21 20.14
C GLU A 227 13.89 -8.99 19.13
N VAL A 228 12.67 -8.91 19.68
CA VAL A 228 11.43 -8.65 18.94
C VAL A 228 11.42 -7.24 18.32
N ILE A 229 10.50 -6.94 17.39
CA ILE A 229 10.38 -5.59 16.79
C ILE A 229 10.22 -4.50 17.86
N GLY A 230 9.37 -4.75 18.85
CA GLY A 230 9.19 -3.93 20.04
C GLY A 230 8.53 -2.57 19.80
N ASP A 231 8.66 -1.70 20.79
CA ASP A 231 8.32 -0.29 20.68
C ASP A 231 9.40 0.45 19.87
N CYS A 232 9.06 0.93 18.68
CA CYS A 232 9.94 1.70 17.81
C CYS A 232 9.16 2.71 16.94
N ASP A 233 9.87 3.67 16.34
CA ASP A 233 9.26 4.72 15.52
C ASP A 233 8.67 4.14 14.23
N GLU A 234 9.35 3.19 13.60
CA GLU A 234 8.91 2.52 12.37
C GLU A 234 7.54 1.88 12.53
N LEU A 235 7.33 1.16 13.64
CA LEU A 235 6.04 0.52 13.93
C LEU A 235 4.95 1.56 14.24
N ALA A 236 5.28 2.61 14.99
CA ALA A 236 4.35 3.69 15.28
C ALA A 236 3.91 4.42 14.01
N GLU A 237 4.83 4.73 13.09
CA GLU A 237 4.53 5.36 11.81
C GLU A 237 3.61 4.52 10.94
N VAL A 238 3.83 3.19 10.87
CA VAL A 238 2.95 2.30 10.11
C VAL A 238 1.53 2.31 10.68
N VAL A 239 1.37 2.29 12.02
CA VAL A 239 0.05 2.41 12.67
C VAL A 239 -0.61 3.75 12.30
N ILE A 240 0.15 4.84 12.35
CA ILE A 240 -0.33 6.20 12.01
C ILE A 240 -0.77 6.28 10.55
N ASP A 241 -0.05 5.65 9.63
CA ASP A 241 -0.41 5.64 8.22
C ASP A 241 -1.71 4.87 7.98
N ARG A 242 -1.89 3.69 8.59
CA ARG A 242 -3.14 2.92 8.51
C ARG A 242 -4.33 3.72 9.07
N TYR A 243 -4.11 4.43 10.17
CA TYR A 243 -5.10 5.35 10.73
C TYR A 243 -5.45 6.47 9.74
N ARG A 244 -4.44 7.16 9.20
CA ARG A 244 -4.63 8.29 8.27
C ARG A 244 -5.30 7.87 6.97
N GLU A 245 -4.99 6.69 6.44
CA GLU A 245 -5.63 6.10 5.25
C GLU A 245 -7.15 5.92 5.40
N THR A 246 -7.65 5.91 6.64
CA THR A 246 -9.06 5.64 6.99
C THR A 246 -9.85 6.92 7.32
N LEU A 247 -9.21 8.08 7.36
CA LEU A 247 -9.89 9.36 7.64
C LEU A 247 -10.68 9.86 6.40
N PRO A 248 -11.75 10.65 6.56
CA PRO A 248 -12.62 11.08 5.45
C PRO A 248 -11.94 12.10 4.53
N ASP A 249 -11.01 12.88 5.09
CA ASP A 249 -10.11 13.79 4.35
C ASP A 249 -8.87 13.07 3.82
N ALA A 250 -8.69 11.79 4.17
CA ALA A 250 -7.82 10.94 3.37
C ALA A 250 -8.43 10.94 1.98
N THR A 251 -7.66 11.39 1.01
CA THR A 251 -7.96 11.13 -0.40
C THR A 251 -8.46 9.69 -0.49
N PRO A 252 -9.69 9.42 -0.97
CA PRO A 252 -10.29 8.09 -0.91
C PRO A 252 -9.31 7.03 -1.41
N SER A 253 -9.49 5.77 -0.98
CA SER A 253 -8.62 4.63 -1.30
C SER A 253 -8.38 4.40 -2.82
N GLY A 254 -9.03 5.17 -3.69
CA GLY A 254 -8.71 5.35 -5.09
C GLY A 254 -9.06 6.75 -5.61
N SER A 255 -8.83 6.95 -6.91
CA SER A 255 -9.27 8.15 -7.62
C SER A 255 -10.80 8.31 -7.54
N PRO A 256 -11.34 9.55 -7.46
CA PRO A 256 -12.78 9.78 -7.62
C PRO A 256 -13.28 9.50 -9.04
N ALA A 257 -12.38 9.32 -10.01
CA ALA A 257 -12.74 9.01 -11.39
C ALA A 257 -13.22 7.56 -11.52
N TYR A 258 -14.42 7.36 -12.06
CA TYR A 258 -14.86 6.05 -12.51
C TYR A 258 -14.03 5.59 -13.71
N LEU A 259 -13.35 4.45 -13.58
CA LEU A 259 -12.49 3.93 -14.63
C LEU A 259 -13.34 3.32 -15.75
N THR A 260 -13.47 4.04 -16.86
CA THR A 260 -14.13 3.56 -18.07
C THR A 260 -13.31 3.90 -19.32
N GLY A 261 -13.42 3.06 -20.35
CA GLY A 261 -12.82 3.30 -21.66
C GLY A 261 -13.74 4.13 -22.55
N LEU A 262 -13.19 5.15 -23.20
CA LEU A 262 -13.93 5.97 -24.17
C LEU A 262 -13.57 5.53 -25.60
N LEU A 263 -14.58 5.10 -26.36
CA LEU A 263 -14.43 4.78 -27.78
C LEU A 263 -14.60 6.04 -28.62
N LEU A 264 -13.48 6.58 -29.14
CA LEU A 264 -13.45 7.85 -29.86
C LEU A 264 -13.45 7.71 -31.39
N GLN A 265 -13.56 6.48 -31.92
CA GLN A 265 -13.58 6.24 -33.36
C GLN A 265 -14.68 7.09 -34.04
N GLY A 266 -14.27 8.02 -34.91
CA GLY A 266 -15.15 8.94 -35.63
C GLY A 266 -15.86 9.98 -34.76
N ARG A 267 -15.53 10.09 -33.47
CA ARG A 267 -16.14 11.08 -32.57
C ARG A 267 -15.44 12.42 -32.69
N SER A 268 -16.22 13.49 -32.63
CA SER A 268 -15.71 14.87 -32.62
C SER A 268 -14.96 15.15 -31.32
N VAL A 269 -13.69 15.55 -31.43
CA VAL A 269 -12.83 15.88 -30.31
C VAL A 269 -12.21 17.26 -30.50
N VAL A 270 -12.43 18.15 -29.53
CA VAL A 270 -11.90 19.51 -29.56
C VAL A 270 -10.71 19.64 -28.61
N VAL A 271 -9.59 20.13 -29.12
CA VAL A 271 -8.38 20.41 -28.32
C VAL A 271 -8.12 21.91 -28.33
N VAL A 272 -8.18 22.53 -27.16
CA VAL A 272 -7.95 23.97 -26.99
C VAL A 272 -6.57 24.19 -26.38
N GLY A 273 -5.71 24.86 -27.14
CA GLY A 273 -4.28 25.02 -26.84
C GLY A 273 -3.41 23.97 -27.55
N ALA A 274 -2.25 24.41 -28.03
CA ALA A 274 -1.38 23.62 -28.90
C ALA A 274 0.08 23.54 -28.40
N GLY A 275 0.27 23.60 -27.07
CA GLY A 275 1.58 23.49 -26.44
C GLY A 275 2.14 22.06 -26.36
N ARG A 276 3.17 21.87 -25.52
CA ARG A 276 3.82 20.57 -25.30
C ARG A 276 2.87 19.51 -24.72
N VAL A 277 1.91 19.93 -23.90
CA VAL A 277 0.92 19.02 -23.32
C VAL A 277 0.02 18.45 -24.42
N SER A 278 -0.55 19.32 -25.26
CA SER A 278 -1.42 18.93 -26.37
C SER A 278 -0.69 18.06 -27.39
N SER A 279 0.57 18.37 -27.72
CA SER A 279 1.36 17.61 -28.70
C SER A 279 1.41 16.10 -28.38
N ARG A 280 1.58 15.74 -27.09
CA ARG A 280 1.60 14.33 -26.66
C ARG A 280 0.22 13.67 -26.63
N ARG A 281 -0.84 14.45 -26.34
CA ARG A 281 -2.20 13.95 -26.17
C ARG A 281 -2.93 13.82 -27.51
N VAL A 282 -2.73 14.76 -28.43
CA VAL A 282 -3.33 14.75 -29.77
C VAL A 282 -2.97 13.48 -30.53
N GLN A 283 -1.71 13.02 -30.48
CA GLN A 283 -1.33 11.78 -31.14
C GLN A 283 -2.16 10.59 -30.64
N ARG A 284 -2.32 10.45 -29.31
CA ARG A 284 -3.13 9.37 -28.72
C ARG A 284 -4.61 9.45 -29.10
N LEU A 285 -5.16 10.66 -29.19
CA LEU A 285 -6.53 10.87 -29.64
C LEU A 285 -6.69 10.42 -31.12
N LEU A 286 -5.74 10.80 -31.97
CA LEU A 286 -5.71 10.36 -33.38
C LEU A 286 -5.55 8.84 -33.51
N ASP A 287 -4.68 8.22 -32.70
CA ASP A 287 -4.46 6.76 -32.70
C ASP A 287 -5.72 6.00 -32.25
N SER A 288 -6.61 6.65 -31.47
CA SER A 288 -7.92 6.12 -31.09
C SER A 288 -9.03 6.36 -32.14
N GLY A 289 -8.68 6.97 -33.28
CA GLY A 289 -9.59 7.24 -34.39
C GLY A 289 -10.48 8.48 -34.24
N ALA A 290 -10.13 9.40 -33.34
CA ALA A 290 -10.88 10.64 -33.13
C ALA A 290 -10.81 11.59 -34.34
N ASP A 291 -11.91 12.29 -34.61
CA ASP A 291 -11.94 13.45 -35.51
C ASP A 291 -11.55 14.71 -34.70
N VAL A 292 -10.26 15.05 -34.76
CA VAL A 292 -9.67 16.08 -33.90
C VAL A 292 -9.73 17.46 -34.57
N THR A 293 -10.31 18.42 -33.86
CA THR A 293 -10.20 19.86 -34.14
C THR A 293 -9.31 20.53 -33.10
N LEU A 294 -8.21 21.13 -33.54
CA LEU A 294 -7.30 21.91 -32.72
C LEU A 294 -7.65 23.39 -32.82
N ILE A 295 -7.83 24.07 -31.69
CA ILE A 295 -8.11 25.51 -31.60
C ILE A 295 -6.96 26.17 -30.84
N ALA A 296 -6.11 26.90 -31.56
CA ALA A 296 -5.03 27.68 -30.99
C ALA A 296 -4.50 28.69 -32.01
N PRO A 297 -4.07 29.91 -31.59
CA PRO A 297 -3.48 30.90 -32.49
C PRO A 297 -2.15 30.40 -33.09
N GLU A 298 -1.36 29.71 -32.29
CA GLU A 298 -0.07 29.13 -32.64
C GLU A 298 -0.01 27.67 -32.19
N ALA A 299 0.82 26.87 -32.85
CA ALA A 299 0.97 25.45 -32.56
C ALA A 299 2.44 25.00 -32.65
N THR A 300 2.80 23.97 -31.90
CA THR A 300 4.14 23.37 -32.02
C THR A 300 4.38 22.80 -33.42
N PRO A 301 5.64 22.71 -33.89
CA PRO A 301 5.95 22.17 -35.22
C PRO A 301 5.39 20.76 -35.47
N GLY A 302 5.28 19.93 -34.43
CA GLY A 302 4.69 18.60 -34.54
C GLY A 302 3.19 18.63 -34.86
N LEU A 303 2.44 19.53 -34.24
CA LEU A 303 1.00 19.70 -34.50
C LEU A 303 0.73 20.36 -35.85
N VAL A 304 1.58 21.31 -36.27
CA VAL A 304 1.52 21.91 -37.60
C VAL A 304 1.64 20.85 -38.69
N ARG A 305 2.65 19.95 -38.60
CA ARG A 305 2.81 18.85 -39.55
C ARG A 305 1.60 17.91 -39.61
N LEU A 306 0.97 17.63 -38.47
CA LEU A 306 -0.24 16.80 -38.44
C LEU A 306 -1.41 17.50 -39.14
N ALA A 307 -1.57 18.81 -38.96
CA ALA A 307 -2.58 19.60 -39.66
C ALA A 307 -2.32 19.64 -41.17
N GLU A 308 -1.09 19.90 -41.60
CA GLU A 308 -0.68 19.92 -43.01
C GLU A 308 -0.86 18.56 -43.69
N ALA A 309 -0.63 17.47 -42.95
CA ALA A 309 -0.90 16.10 -43.41
C ALA A 309 -2.39 15.73 -43.41
N GLY A 310 -3.29 16.67 -43.10
CA GLY A 310 -4.75 16.44 -43.06
C GLY A 310 -5.20 15.49 -41.95
N ARG A 311 -4.36 15.24 -40.94
CA ARG A 311 -4.67 14.32 -39.83
C ARG A 311 -5.56 14.96 -38.77
N LEU A 312 -5.61 16.28 -38.69
CA LEU A 312 -6.47 17.06 -37.79
C LEU A 312 -6.89 18.36 -38.46
N ARG A 313 -8.00 18.95 -38.00
CA ARG A 313 -8.45 20.29 -38.42
C ARG A 313 -7.87 21.34 -37.49
N TRP A 314 -7.14 22.32 -38.00
CA TRP A 314 -6.57 23.39 -37.18
C TRP A 314 -7.27 24.72 -37.43
N GLN A 315 -7.89 25.27 -36.39
CA GLN A 315 -8.43 26.62 -36.36
C GLN A 315 -7.41 27.56 -35.71
N ARG A 316 -6.79 28.40 -36.54
CA ARG A 316 -5.70 29.31 -36.17
C ARG A 316 -6.21 30.56 -35.45
N ARG A 317 -6.83 30.38 -34.29
CA ARG A 317 -7.42 31.43 -33.47
C ARG A 317 -7.54 31.01 -32.00
N GLY A 318 -7.84 31.97 -31.14
CA GLY A 318 -8.27 31.68 -29.77
C GLY A 318 -9.66 31.02 -29.71
N TYR A 319 -9.91 30.36 -28.58
CA TYR A 319 -11.19 29.77 -28.21
C TYR A 319 -12.30 30.82 -28.08
N ARG A 320 -13.52 30.44 -28.44
CA ARG A 320 -14.75 31.21 -28.32
C ARG A 320 -15.88 30.29 -27.86
N ASP A 321 -16.85 30.86 -27.16
CA ASP A 321 -18.07 30.13 -26.79
C ASP A 321 -18.80 29.62 -28.04
N GLY A 322 -19.22 28.35 -28.01
CA GLY A 322 -19.83 27.63 -29.14
C GLY A 322 -18.86 26.71 -29.89
N ASP A 323 -17.56 26.78 -29.59
CA ASP A 323 -16.54 25.93 -30.23
C ASP A 323 -16.66 24.44 -29.86
N LEU A 324 -17.36 24.10 -28.77
CA LEU A 324 -17.58 22.73 -28.33
C LEU A 324 -18.93 22.16 -28.79
N SER A 325 -19.69 22.90 -29.61
CA SER A 325 -20.97 22.42 -30.11
C SER A 325 -20.83 21.07 -30.84
N GLY A 326 -21.52 20.05 -30.33
CA GLY A 326 -21.46 18.68 -30.86
C GLY A 326 -20.13 17.93 -30.60
N ALA A 327 -19.25 18.49 -29.77
CA ALA A 327 -18.05 17.77 -29.32
C ALA A 327 -18.43 16.64 -28.36
N TRP A 328 -17.76 15.50 -28.48
CA TRP A 328 -17.94 14.38 -27.56
C TRP A 328 -16.89 14.41 -26.43
N TYR A 329 -15.72 14.98 -26.73
CA TYR A 329 -14.60 15.11 -25.81
C TYR A 329 -13.85 16.42 -26.06
N ALA A 330 -13.44 17.08 -24.98
CA ALA A 330 -12.67 18.30 -24.99
C ALA A 330 -11.37 18.15 -24.16
N LEU A 331 -10.28 18.71 -24.67
CA LEU A 331 -9.02 18.86 -23.95
C LEU A 331 -8.68 20.35 -23.82
N ALA A 332 -8.78 20.89 -22.60
CA ALA A 332 -8.36 22.24 -22.26
C ALA A 332 -6.89 22.23 -21.79
N ALA A 333 -6.00 22.76 -22.61
CA ALA A 333 -4.55 22.74 -22.38
C ALA A 333 -3.87 24.03 -22.87
N THR A 334 -4.43 25.18 -22.48
CA THR A 334 -3.82 26.51 -22.69
C THR A 334 -3.03 26.96 -21.46
N ASP A 335 -2.16 27.96 -21.65
CA ASP A 335 -1.46 28.61 -20.53
C ASP A 335 -2.33 29.63 -19.78
N ASP A 336 -3.56 29.92 -20.26
CA ASP A 336 -4.51 30.80 -19.58
C ASP A 336 -5.57 29.98 -18.81
N PRO A 337 -5.52 29.96 -17.46
CA PRO A 337 -6.49 29.23 -16.65
C PRO A 337 -7.95 29.68 -16.87
N ARG A 338 -8.17 30.93 -17.30
CA ARG A 338 -9.52 31.45 -17.59
C ARG A 338 -10.11 30.82 -18.84
N VAL A 339 -9.29 30.63 -19.88
CA VAL A 339 -9.71 29.92 -21.09
C VAL A 339 -10.00 28.46 -20.76
N ASN A 340 -9.13 27.79 -19.98
CA ASN A 340 -9.37 26.40 -19.59
C ASN A 340 -10.65 26.21 -18.76
N ALA A 341 -10.96 27.17 -17.88
CA ALA A 341 -12.21 27.17 -17.12
C ALA A 341 -13.45 27.41 -18.01
N ALA A 342 -13.36 28.30 -19.00
CA ALA A 342 -14.44 28.56 -19.94
C ALA A 342 -14.75 27.34 -20.82
N VAL A 343 -13.71 26.67 -21.34
CA VAL A 343 -13.83 25.40 -22.09
C VAL A 343 -14.52 24.32 -21.25
N ALA A 344 -14.13 24.16 -19.99
CA ALA A 344 -14.74 23.19 -19.10
C ALA A 344 -16.21 23.52 -18.80
N ALA A 345 -16.54 24.79 -18.61
CA ALA A 345 -17.92 25.23 -18.39
C ALA A 345 -18.81 25.02 -19.63
N GLU A 346 -18.30 25.28 -20.84
CA GLU A 346 -19.03 24.97 -22.08
C GLU A 346 -19.20 23.47 -22.26
N ALA A 347 -18.15 22.68 -22.03
CA ALA A 347 -18.22 21.23 -22.13
C ALA A 347 -19.30 20.63 -21.22
N GLU A 348 -19.43 21.15 -19.99
CA GLU A 348 -20.47 20.73 -19.05
C GLU A 348 -21.87 21.05 -19.60
N ARG A 349 -22.09 22.25 -20.17
CA ARG A 349 -23.37 22.63 -20.77
C ARG A 349 -23.72 21.80 -22.01
N GLU A 350 -22.72 21.43 -22.81
CA GLU A 350 -22.88 20.63 -24.03
C GLU A 350 -22.84 19.12 -23.78
N HIS A 351 -22.73 18.68 -22.53
CA HIS A 351 -22.59 17.28 -22.13
C HIS A 351 -21.38 16.57 -22.79
N ALA A 352 -20.28 17.30 -23.00
CA ALA A 352 -19.02 16.78 -23.49
C ALA A 352 -18.06 16.47 -22.32
N PHE A 353 -17.32 15.35 -22.42
CA PHE A 353 -16.28 15.05 -21.45
C PHE A 353 -15.12 16.03 -21.58
N CYS A 354 -14.70 16.69 -20.49
CA CYS A 354 -13.62 17.66 -20.54
C CYS A 354 -12.45 17.28 -19.63
N VAL A 355 -11.26 17.17 -20.22
CA VAL A 355 -10.02 17.09 -19.46
C VAL A 355 -9.34 18.45 -19.40
N ARG A 356 -9.02 18.88 -18.17
CA ARG A 356 -8.19 20.06 -17.92
C ARG A 356 -6.75 19.66 -17.62
N ALA A 357 -5.81 20.28 -18.34
CA ALA A 357 -4.39 20.02 -18.14
C ALA A 357 -3.80 20.78 -16.94
N ASP A 358 -4.36 21.94 -16.62
CA ASP A 358 -3.91 22.86 -15.56
C ASP A 358 -4.49 22.50 -14.19
N HIS A 359 -5.76 22.07 -14.15
CA HIS A 359 -6.49 21.80 -12.92
C HIS A 359 -7.47 20.64 -13.11
N ALA A 360 -7.02 19.42 -12.82
CA ALA A 360 -7.80 18.20 -13.05
C ALA A 360 -9.20 18.18 -12.38
N PRO A 361 -9.38 18.67 -11.12
CA PRO A 361 -10.72 18.71 -10.49
C PRO A 361 -11.72 19.62 -11.20
N GLY A 362 -11.26 20.56 -12.03
CA GLY A 362 -12.12 21.46 -12.79
C GLY A 362 -12.60 20.89 -14.12
N GLY A 363 -12.36 19.61 -14.43
CA GLY A 363 -12.85 18.93 -15.62
C GLY A 363 -13.65 17.68 -15.26
N SER A 364 -14.57 17.29 -16.13
CA SER A 364 -15.46 16.13 -15.97
C SER A 364 -14.82 14.78 -16.32
N ALA A 365 -13.62 14.79 -16.94
CA ALA A 365 -12.88 13.58 -17.29
C ALA A 365 -11.40 13.69 -16.94
N TRP A 366 -10.77 12.56 -16.60
CA TRP A 366 -9.36 12.49 -16.22
C TRP A 366 -8.61 11.54 -17.18
N THR A 367 -7.38 11.90 -17.54
CA THR A 367 -6.52 11.03 -18.36
C THR A 367 -5.65 10.17 -17.46
N ALA A 368 -5.88 8.85 -17.47
CA ALA A 368 -5.08 7.88 -16.74
C ALA A 368 -3.61 7.86 -17.20
N ALA A 369 -2.70 7.50 -16.28
CA ALA A 369 -1.38 7.05 -16.68
C ALA A 369 -1.52 5.67 -17.30
N SER A 370 -1.47 5.59 -18.63
CA SER A 370 -1.62 4.34 -19.37
C SER A 370 -0.35 3.93 -20.12
N GLN A 371 -0.23 2.62 -20.34
CA GLN A 371 0.75 1.98 -21.20
C GLN A 371 0.14 0.69 -21.77
N SER A 372 0.51 0.35 -23.01
CA SER A 372 -0.04 -0.81 -23.71
C SER A 372 1.09 -1.73 -24.19
N ALA A 373 0.87 -3.03 -24.10
CA ALA A 373 1.66 -4.06 -24.79
C ALA A 373 0.81 -5.31 -24.99
N GLY A 374 1.06 -6.02 -26.09
CA GLY A 374 0.42 -7.30 -26.34
C GLY A 374 -1.12 -7.22 -26.39
N GLY A 375 -1.68 -6.16 -26.98
CA GLY A 375 -3.13 -5.97 -27.06
C GLY A 375 -3.80 -5.58 -25.73
N VAL A 376 -3.07 -5.51 -24.62
CA VAL A 376 -3.59 -5.10 -23.31
C VAL A 376 -3.15 -3.69 -22.99
N THR A 377 -4.03 -2.91 -22.37
CA THR A 377 -3.72 -1.58 -21.82
C THR A 377 -3.84 -1.61 -20.31
N ILE A 378 -2.78 -1.20 -19.63
CA ILE A 378 -2.76 -0.97 -18.18
C ILE A 378 -2.91 0.53 -17.95
N ALA A 379 -3.87 0.91 -17.11
CA ALA A 379 -4.14 2.29 -16.76
C ALA A 379 -4.19 2.45 -15.23
N VAL A 380 -3.45 3.42 -14.72
CA VAL A 380 -3.44 3.81 -13.31
C VAL A 380 -4.02 5.20 -13.18
N VAL A 381 -5.06 5.33 -12.35
CA VAL A 381 -5.66 6.61 -11.99
C VAL A 381 -5.50 6.79 -10.49
N GLY A 382 -4.71 7.78 -10.09
CA GLY A 382 -4.55 8.18 -8.69
C GLY A 382 -5.28 9.49 -8.38
N ASN A 383 -5.26 9.89 -7.12
CA ASN A 383 -5.82 11.17 -6.69
C ASN A 383 -4.73 12.27 -6.75
N ARG A 384 -4.97 13.31 -7.56
CA ARG A 384 -4.22 14.59 -7.56
C ARG A 384 -2.69 14.54 -7.80
N GLU A 385 -2.10 13.39 -8.14
CA GLU A 385 -0.64 13.24 -8.35
C GLU A 385 -0.28 12.47 -9.65
N PRO A 386 -0.16 13.15 -10.81
CA PRO A 386 0.15 12.49 -12.08
C PRO A 386 1.50 11.76 -12.11
N GLN A 387 2.47 12.21 -11.31
CA GLN A 387 3.79 11.57 -11.23
C GLN A 387 3.72 10.23 -10.50
N ARG A 388 2.99 10.16 -9.38
CA ARG A 388 2.77 8.93 -8.64
C ARG A 388 2.05 7.89 -9.48
N SER A 389 0.98 8.26 -10.19
CA SER A 389 0.28 7.32 -11.08
C SER A 389 1.18 6.78 -12.20
N ARG A 390 2.12 7.59 -12.73
CA ARG A 390 3.12 7.10 -13.70
C ARG A 390 4.11 6.14 -13.07
N ALA A 391 4.67 6.48 -11.91
CA ALA A 391 5.60 5.60 -11.21
C ALA A 391 4.97 4.24 -10.88
N VAL A 392 3.74 4.23 -10.38
CA VAL A 392 2.98 3.00 -10.10
C VAL A 392 2.71 2.22 -11.38
N ARG A 393 2.24 2.87 -12.46
CA ARG A 393 2.05 2.22 -13.77
C ARG A 393 3.36 1.59 -14.26
N ASP A 394 4.47 2.33 -14.18
CA ASP A 394 5.78 1.88 -14.65
C ASP A 394 6.26 0.68 -13.83
N ALA A 395 6.05 0.68 -12.51
CA ALA A 395 6.35 -0.46 -11.64
C ALA A 395 5.49 -1.69 -11.97
N ILE A 396 4.18 -1.51 -12.15
CA ILE A 396 3.25 -2.58 -12.55
C ILE A 396 3.68 -3.18 -13.89
N PHE A 397 3.97 -2.33 -14.88
CA PHE A 397 4.38 -2.77 -16.20
C PHE A 397 5.77 -3.41 -16.20
N ALA A 398 6.66 -2.96 -15.30
CA ALA A 398 7.99 -3.51 -15.16
C ALA A 398 7.99 -4.89 -14.50
N ALA A 399 6.97 -5.23 -13.69
CA ALA A 399 6.88 -6.46 -12.95
C ALA A 399 6.96 -7.70 -13.86
N PRO A 400 7.88 -8.66 -13.61
CA PRO A 400 8.04 -9.85 -14.45
C PRO A 400 6.76 -10.67 -14.57
N SER A 401 5.99 -10.80 -13.49
CA SER A 401 4.71 -11.53 -13.47
C SER A 401 3.67 -10.93 -14.44
N VAL A 402 3.57 -9.61 -14.49
CA VAL A 402 2.64 -8.91 -15.40
C VAL A 402 3.07 -9.08 -16.85
N ARG A 403 4.36 -8.94 -17.15
CA ARG A 403 4.87 -9.15 -18.52
C ARG A 403 4.69 -10.59 -18.98
N GLN A 404 4.97 -11.56 -18.09
CA GLN A 404 4.77 -12.98 -18.38
C GLN A 404 3.29 -13.26 -18.65
N ALA A 405 2.37 -12.72 -17.84
CA ALA A 405 0.94 -12.88 -18.06
C ALA A 405 0.48 -12.30 -19.41
N ILE A 406 0.97 -11.11 -19.80
CA ILE A 406 0.69 -10.53 -21.12
C ILE A 406 1.21 -11.44 -22.24
N PHE A 407 2.43 -11.96 -22.10
CA PHE A 407 3.03 -12.84 -23.11
C PHE A 407 2.29 -14.18 -23.23
N THR A 408 1.98 -14.84 -22.12
CA THR A 408 1.24 -16.11 -22.11
C THR A 408 -0.16 -15.94 -22.70
N ALA A 409 -0.83 -14.82 -22.43
CA ALA A 409 -2.14 -14.53 -23.00
C ALA A 409 -2.10 -14.35 -24.53
N LEU A 410 -0.99 -13.87 -25.09
CA LEU A 410 -0.80 -13.77 -26.54
C LEU A 410 -0.60 -15.15 -27.19
N VAL A 411 0.29 -15.98 -26.62
CA VAL A 411 0.63 -17.30 -27.20
C VAL A 411 -0.56 -18.27 -27.14
N GLY A 412 -1.37 -18.22 -26.08
CA GLY A 412 -2.57 -19.06 -25.96
C GLY A 412 -3.71 -18.74 -26.93
N GLN A 413 -3.62 -17.65 -27.71
CA GLN A 413 -4.60 -17.28 -28.74
C GLN A 413 -4.22 -17.80 -30.15
N GLU A 414 -2.99 -18.24 -30.37
CA GLU A 414 -2.56 -18.80 -31.68
C GLU A 414 -2.89 -20.30 -31.86
N GLU A 415 -3.37 -20.98 -30.80
CA GLU A 415 -3.72 -22.41 -30.83
C GLU A 415 -5.25 -22.70 -30.86
N ARG A 416 -6.10 -21.72 -31.17
CA ARG A 416 -7.57 -21.93 -31.28
C ARG A 416 -8.14 -21.66 -32.66
#